data_AF-A0A959G7M9-F1
#
_entry.id   AF-A0A959G7M9-F1
#
_cell.length_a   1.000
_cell.length_b   1.000
_cell.length_c   1.000
_cell.angle_alpha   90.00
_cell.angle_beta   90.00
_cell.angle_gamma   90.00
#
_symmetry.space_group_name_H-M   'P 1'
#
loop_
_entity.id
_entity.type
_entity.pdbx_description
1 polymer ?
#
loop_
_entity_poly.entity_id
_entity_poly.type
_entity_poly.pdbx_seq_one_letter_code
_entity_poly.pdbx_strand_id
1 'polypeptide(L)'
;MRIKTSIRIIVIMTFLIPKMVLAQQTITKEISTENTDSLKLAFEEQRMEMAKKMDRAVITSMIAFSQDEGYGYYIFVDGQMVIDQRSIPAVAGKKGFSTKEEAERTAAFAISKIRAGYVPPTISTEELRQLAIKLP
;
A
#
# COMPACT_ATOMS: atom_id res chain seq x y z
N MET A 1 -46.64 37.00 34.16
CA MET A 1 -46.55 36.64 35.59
C MET A 1 -45.21 35.96 35.84
N ARG A 2 -44.30 36.59 36.58
CA ARG A 2 -42.99 36.04 36.98
C ARG A 2 -43.17 35.28 38.29
N ILE A 3 -42.64 34.06 38.38
CA ILE A 3 -42.23 33.46 39.66
C ILE A 3 -40.89 32.74 39.43
N LYS A 4 -39.84 33.26 40.08
CA LYS A 4 -38.54 32.63 40.30
C LYS A 4 -38.57 32.05 41.72
N THR A 5 -38.07 30.82 41.88
CA THR A 5 -37.63 30.23 43.17
C THR A 5 -36.82 28.97 42.81
N SER A 6 -35.49 29.04 42.64
CA SER A 6 -34.45 28.95 43.68
C SER A 6 -34.60 27.73 44.58
N ILE A 7 -33.74 26.72 44.42
CA ILE A 7 -33.17 25.89 45.51
C ILE A 7 -31.94 25.14 44.96
N ARG A 8 -30.78 25.47 45.55
CA ARG A 8 -29.52 24.73 45.45
C ARG A 8 -29.65 23.46 46.28
N ILE A 9 -29.67 22.29 45.66
CA ILE A 9 -29.66 21.00 46.34
C ILE A 9 -28.56 20.14 45.72
N ILE A 10 -27.54 19.88 46.55
CA ILE A 10 -26.67 18.70 46.53
C ILE A 10 -25.55 18.72 45.47
N VAL A 11 -24.56 19.55 45.75
CA VAL A 11 -23.17 19.09 45.74
C VAL A 11 -23.07 18.08 46.89
N ILE A 12 -23.09 16.77 46.59
CA ILE A 12 -22.53 15.60 47.31
C ILE A 12 -22.98 14.36 46.50
N MET A 13 -22.35 14.15 45.34
CA MET A 13 -22.31 12.83 44.68
C MET A 13 -20.92 12.63 44.06
N THR A 14 -19.91 13.01 44.84
CA THR A 14 -18.55 12.48 44.70
C THR A 14 -18.49 11.18 45.48
N PHE A 15 -17.90 10.14 44.86
CA PHE A 15 -17.61 8.81 45.41
C PHE A 15 -18.71 7.75 45.31
N LEU A 16 -19.06 7.36 44.08
CA LEU A 16 -19.07 5.93 43.72
C LEU A 16 -19.07 5.79 42.18
N ILE A 17 -17.96 6.12 41.51
CA ILE A 17 -17.68 5.52 40.21
C ILE A 17 -16.92 4.22 40.56
N PRO A 18 -17.61 3.07 40.66
CA PRO A 18 -16.93 1.81 40.90
C PRO A 18 -15.94 1.59 39.75
N LYS A 19 -14.91 0.79 40.06
CA LYS A 19 -13.79 0.31 39.23
C LYS A 19 -14.18 -0.31 37.87
N MET A 20 -14.98 0.38 37.07
CA MET A 20 -15.46 0.00 35.74
C MET A 20 -14.81 0.86 34.65
N VAL A 21 -13.86 1.72 35.00
CA VAL A 21 -12.99 2.40 34.01
C VAL A 21 -11.76 1.55 33.71
N LEU A 22 -11.36 0.63 34.60
CA LEU A 22 -10.14 -0.16 34.45
C LEU A 22 -10.33 -1.45 33.61
N ALA A 23 -11.56 -1.98 33.50
CA ALA A 23 -11.87 -3.15 32.66
C ALA A 23 -12.19 -2.79 31.19
N GLN A 24 -12.55 -1.54 30.90
CA GLN A 24 -12.82 -1.07 29.53
C GLN A 24 -11.54 -0.87 28.70
N GLN A 25 -10.40 -0.67 29.36
CA GLN A 25 -9.11 -0.48 28.70
C GLN A 25 -8.49 -1.78 28.18
N THR A 26 -8.81 -2.94 28.78
CA THR A 26 -8.37 -4.26 28.27
C THR A 26 -9.17 -4.70 27.04
N ILE A 27 -10.49 -4.51 27.06
CA ILE A 27 -11.39 -4.86 25.94
C ILE A 27 -11.09 -4.04 24.68
N THR A 28 -10.74 -2.76 24.81
CA THR A 28 -10.38 -1.92 23.64
C THR A 28 -9.00 -2.23 23.05
N LYS A 29 -8.08 -2.81 23.83
CA LYS A 29 -6.75 -3.16 23.35
C LYS A 29 -6.76 -4.45 22.53
N GLU A 30 -7.48 -5.49 22.99
CA GLU A 30 -7.52 -6.81 22.33
C GLU A 30 -8.35 -6.82 21.04
N ILE A 31 -9.48 -6.10 20.98
CA ILE A 31 -10.34 -6.01 19.77
C ILE A 31 -9.61 -5.31 18.61
N SER A 32 -8.65 -4.41 18.90
CA SER A 32 -7.89 -3.69 17.87
C SER A 32 -6.76 -4.51 17.24
N THR A 33 -6.21 -5.49 17.98
CA THR A 33 -5.09 -6.34 17.55
C THR A 33 -5.54 -7.62 16.84
N GLU A 34 -6.62 -8.26 17.29
CA GLU A 34 -7.10 -9.53 16.69
C GLU A 34 -7.56 -9.37 15.23
N ASN A 35 -8.22 -8.24 14.92
CA ASN A 35 -8.72 -7.95 13.57
C ASN A 35 -7.58 -7.53 12.61
N THR A 36 -6.57 -6.81 13.10
CA THR A 36 -5.42 -6.41 12.27
C THR A 36 -4.53 -7.59 11.92
N ASP A 37 -4.36 -8.55 12.82
CA ASP A 37 -3.56 -9.75 12.55
C ASP A 37 -4.26 -10.65 11.54
N SER A 38 -5.57 -10.91 11.69
CA SER A 38 -6.34 -11.73 10.76
C SER A 38 -6.37 -11.16 9.33
N LEU A 39 -6.54 -9.84 9.19
CA LEU A 39 -6.50 -9.16 7.87
C LEU A 39 -5.13 -9.28 7.22
N LYS A 40 -4.04 -9.05 7.97
CA LYS A 40 -2.67 -9.20 7.44
C LYS A 40 -2.40 -10.63 7.00
N LEU A 41 -2.79 -11.61 7.79
CA LEU A 41 -2.63 -13.03 7.45
C LEU A 41 -3.34 -13.35 6.13
N ALA A 42 -4.59 -12.90 5.96
CA ALA A 42 -5.34 -13.13 4.73
C ALA A 42 -4.66 -12.50 3.48
N PHE A 43 -4.14 -11.27 3.60
CA PHE A 43 -3.38 -10.63 2.52
C PHE A 43 -2.08 -11.38 2.21
N GLU A 44 -1.36 -11.86 3.23
CA GLU A 44 -0.14 -12.64 3.03
C GLU A 44 -0.43 -14.01 2.40
N GLU A 45 -1.47 -14.72 2.83
CA GLU A 45 -1.93 -15.96 2.19
C GLU A 45 -2.25 -15.73 0.71
N GLN A 46 -3.01 -14.67 0.41
CA GLN A 46 -3.33 -14.30 -0.97
C GLN A 46 -2.04 -14.01 -1.77
N ARG A 47 -1.08 -13.28 -1.19
CA ARG A 47 0.20 -12.98 -1.84
C ARG A 47 0.99 -14.26 -2.12
N MET A 48 1.04 -15.19 -1.18
CA MET A 48 1.75 -16.46 -1.32
C MET A 48 1.13 -17.35 -2.40
N GLU A 49 -0.20 -17.43 -2.44
CA GLU A 49 -0.91 -18.14 -3.52
C GLU A 49 -0.64 -17.48 -4.89
N MET A 50 -0.65 -16.15 -4.96
CA MET A 50 -0.28 -15.42 -6.17
C MET A 50 1.18 -15.67 -6.56
N ALA A 51 2.12 -15.65 -5.62
CA ALA A 51 3.54 -15.92 -5.88
C ALA A 51 3.73 -17.32 -6.47
N LYS A 52 3.07 -18.34 -5.89
CA LYS A 52 3.09 -19.72 -6.39
C LYS A 52 2.52 -19.84 -7.81
N LYS A 53 1.48 -19.07 -8.12
CA LYS A 53 0.93 -18.99 -9.49
C LYS A 53 1.92 -18.32 -10.44
N MET A 54 2.51 -17.20 -10.04
CA MET A 54 3.45 -16.41 -10.86
C MET A 54 4.80 -17.09 -11.08
N ASP A 55 5.21 -17.99 -10.19
CA ASP A 55 6.41 -18.82 -10.35
C ASP A 55 6.38 -19.63 -11.66
N ARG A 56 5.21 -20.18 -12.00
CA ARG A 56 5.00 -20.99 -13.21
C ARG A 56 4.70 -20.16 -14.46
N ALA A 57 4.43 -18.86 -14.29
CA ALA A 57 4.02 -17.99 -15.38
C ALA A 57 5.22 -17.54 -16.22
N VAL A 58 5.01 -17.43 -17.53
CA VAL A 58 5.99 -16.83 -18.44
C VAL A 58 5.81 -15.33 -18.39
N ILE A 59 6.79 -14.64 -17.80
CA ILE A 59 6.78 -13.18 -17.66
C ILE A 59 7.86 -12.58 -18.55
N THR A 60 7.46 -11.73 -19.48
CA THR A 60 8.35 -11.04 -20.42
C THR A 60 8.11 -9.54 -20.38
N SER A 61 9.16 -8.75 -20.59
CA SER A 61 9.06 -7.30 -20.74
C SER A 61 9.41 -6.84 -22.16
N MET A 62 8.86 -5.70 -22.55
CA MET A 62 9.22 -5.00 -23.79
C MET A 62 9.46 -3.53 -23.49
N ILE A 63 10.54 -2.96 -24.00
CA ILE A 63 10.85 -1.54 -23.83
C ILE A 63 10.23 -0.72 -24.95
N ALA A 64 9.61 0.39 -24.57
CA ALA A 64 9.00 1.35 -25.47
C ALA A 64 9.74 2.68 -25.40
N PHE A 65 9.77 3.40 -26.52
CA PHE A 65 10.31 4.76 -26.58
C PHE A 65 9.29 5.69 -27.22
N SER A 66 9.09 6.85 -26.60
CA SER A 66 8.29 7.97 -27.09
C SER A 66 9.17 9.21 -27.17
N GLN A 67 9.05 9.99 -28.24
CA GLN A 67 9.82 11.23 -28.39
C GLN A 67 9.43 12.28 -27.33
N ASP A 68 8.15 12.32 -26.94
CA ASP A 68 7.63 13.31 -26.00
C ASP A 68 7.79 12.89 -24.53
N GLU A 69 7.73 11.59 -24.27
CA GLU A 69 7.68 11.04 -22.91
C GLU A 69 8.98 10.33 -22.50
N GLY A 70 9.84 9.90 -23.44
CA GLY A 70 11.04 9.12 -23.14
C GLY A 70 10.79 7.61 -23.15
N TYR A 71 11.60 6.86 -22.39
CA TYR A 71 11.48 5.40 -22.33
C TYR A 71 10.42 4.95 -21.31
N GLY A 72 9.75 3.84 -21.62
CA GLY A 72 8.82 3.14 -20.74
C GLY A 72 8.89 1.63 -20.98
N TYR A 73 8.02 0.87 -20.34
CA TYR A 73 8.01 -0.59 -20.51
C TYR A 73 6.61 -1.18 -20.42
N TYR A 74 6.46 -2.32 -21.08
CA TYR A 74 5.33 -3.21 -20.97
C TYR A 74 5.75 -4.50 -20.25
N ILE A 75 4.86 -5.07 -19.44
CA ILE A 75 5.04 -6.43 -18.89
C ILE A 75 3.89 -7.30 -19.35
N PHE A 76 4.23 -8.48 -19.83
CA PHE A 76 3.31 -9.51 -20.26
C PHE A 76 3.43 -10.72 -19.33
N VAL A 77 2.30 -11.28 -18.92
CA VAL A 77 2.21 -12.52 -18.16
C VAL A 77 1.40 -13.49 -19.00
N ASP A 78 2.00 -14.63 -19.36
CA ASP A 78 1.41 -15.65 -20.24
C ASP A 78 0.86 -15.05 -21.55
N GLY A 79 1.60 -14.07 -22.10
CA GLY A 79 1.26 -13.37 -23.35
C GLY A 79 0.24 -12.23 -23.19
N GLN A 80 -0.37 -12.04 -22.01
CA GLN A 80 -1.29 -10.94 -21.76
C GLN A 80 -0.57 -9.73 -21.18
N MET A 81 -0.78 -8.54 -21.74
CA MET A 81 -0.22 -7.30 -21.21
C MET A 81 -0.88 -6.96 -19.88
N VAL A 82 -0.09 -6.91 -18.80
CA VAL A 82 -0.57 -6.62 -17.44
C VAL A 82 -0.11 -5.26 -16.92
N ILE A 83 0.98 -4.72 -17.48
CA ILE A 83 1.51 -3.39 -17.14
C ILE A 83 1.82 -2.63 -18.42
N ASP A 84 1.31 -1.40 -18.51
CA ASP A 84 1.67 -0.36 -19.48
C ASP A 84 2.23 0.83 -18.69
N GLN A 85 3.55 0.88 -18.52
CA GLN A 85 4.23 1.89 -17.71
C GLN A 85 5.06 2.81 -18.61
N ARG A 86 4.44 3.88 -19.11
CA ARG A 86 5.10 4.87 -20.00
C ARG A 86 5.92 5.91 -19.25
N SER A 87 5.53 6.21 -18.01
CA SER A 87 6.20 7.18 -17.14
C SER A 87 6.97 6.51 -16.01
N ILE A 88 7.86 7.25 -15.34
CA ILE A 88 8.60 6.76 -14.17
C ILE A 88 7.61 6.54 -13.00
N PRO A 89 7.57 5.35 -12.37
CA PRO A 89 6.74 5.11 -11.19
C PRO A 89 7.03 6.11 -10.05
N ALA A 90 6.03 6.40 -9.23
CA ALA A 90 6.15 7.31 -8.08
C ALA A 90 6.64 8.75 -8.40
N VAL A 91 6.75 9.12 -9.68
CA VAL A 91 7.04 10.47 -10.15
C VAL A 91 5.79 11.04 -10.80
N ALA A 92 5.41 12.25 -10.44
CA ALA A 92 4.24 12.91 -11.01
C ALA A 92 4.49 13.34 -12.46
N GLY A 93 3.45 13.25 -13.29
CA GLY A 93 3.48 13.64 -14.70
C GLY A 93 3.68 12.46 -15.66
N LYS A 94 4.07 12.77 -16.90
CA LYS A 94 4.19 11.81 -18.01
C LYS A 94 5.64 11.56 -18.44
N LYS A 95 6.60 11.95 -17.61
CA LYS A 95 8.02 11.77 -17.92
C LYS A 95 8.41 10.31 -17.70
N GLY A 96 8.84 9.66 -18.76
CA GLY A 96 9.48 8.36 -18.81
C GLY A 96 10.98 8.45 -18.49
N PHE A 97 11.63 7.30 -18.57
CA PHE A 97 13.05 7.15 -18.27
C PHE A 97 13.92 7.84 -19.32
N SER A 98 15.10 8.31 -18.91
CA SER A 98 16.01 9.02 -19.81
C SER A 98 16.74 8.04 -20.73
N THR A 99 16.97 6.81 -20.27
CA THR A 99 17.64 5.77 -21.06
C THR A 99 16.86 4.46 -21.07
N LYS A 100 17.16 3.63 -22.07
CA LYS A 100 16.59 2.29 -22.21
C LYS A 100 16.91 1.41 -21.01
N GLU A 101 18.15 1.49 -20.53
CA GLU A 101 18.68 0.68 -19.43
C GLU A 101 17.97 0.99 -18.11
N GLU A 102 17.57 2.24 -17.88
CA GLU A 102 16.78 2.64 -16.71
C GLU A 102 15.38 1.99 -16.73
N ALA A 103 14.73 1.99 -17.90
CA ALA A 103 13.45 1.31 -18.10
C ALA A 103 13.59 -0.21 -17.92
N GLU A 104 14.66 -0.83 -18.44
CA GLU A 104 14.93 -2.26 -18.29
C GLU A 104 15.15 -2.68 -16.85
N ARG A 105 15.96 -1.94 -16.09
CA ARG A 105 16.18 -2.23 -14.65
C ARG A 105 14.88 -2.13 -13.87
N THR A 106 14.07 -1.10 -14.15
CA THR A 106 12.80 -0.91 -13.45
C THR A 106 11.77 -1.98 -13.83
N ALA A 107 11.71 -2.37 -15.12
CA ALA A 107 10.88 -3.49 -15.57
C ALA A 107 11.28 -4.81 -14.91
N ALA A 108 12.59 -5.10 -14.83
CA ALA A 108 13.10 -6.30 -14.16
C ALA A 108 12.72 -6.32 -12.66
N PHE A 109 12.79 -5.16 -11.99
CA PHE A 109 12.36 -5.03 -10.60
C PHE A 109 10.84 -5.18 -10.42
N ALA A 110 10.04 -4.65 -11.34
CA ALA A 110 8.60 -4.89 -11.35
C ALA A 110 8.28 -6.38 -11.54
N ILE A 111 9.00 -7.08 -12.44
CA ILE A 111 8.85 -8.52 -12.64
C ILE A 111 9.20 -9.30 -11.37
N SER A 112 10.28 -8.95 -10.66
CA SER A 112 10.63 -9.64 -9.41
C SER A 112 9.55 -9.48 -8.34
N LYS A 113 8.92 -8.30 -8.26
CA LYS A 113 7.77 -8.06 -7.37
C LYS A 113 6.54 -8.88 -7.76
N ILE A 114 6.22 -8.96 -9.04
CA ILE A 114 5.13 -9.80 -9.55
C ILE A 114 5.38 -11.26 -9.18
N ARG A 115 6.61 -11.76 -9.36
CA ARG A 115 6.98 -13.13 -8.95
C ARG A 115 6.83 -13.36 -7.45
N ALA A 116 7.07 -12.34 -6.63
CA ALA A 116 6.86 -12.39 -5.18
C ALA A 116 5.38 -12.22 -4.75
N GLY A 117 4.44 -12.15 -5.71
CA GLY A 117 3.01 -12.04 -5.46
C GLY A 117 2.48 -10.61 -5.27
N TYR A 118 3.33 -9.59 -5.44
CA TYR A 118 2.91 -8.18 -5.35
C TYR A 118 2.30 -7.72 -6.68
N VAL A 119 0.98 -7.81 -6.80
CA VAL A 119 0.21 -7.44 -8.00
C VAL A 119 -0.90 -6.45 -7.63
N PRO A 120 -0.93 -5.22 -8.17
CA PRO A 120 0.08 -4.64 -9.08
C PRO A 120 1.40 -4.32 -8.35
N PRO A 121 2.56 -4.36 -9.04
CA PRO A 121 3.84 -4.03 -8.45
C PRO A 121 3.90 -2.52 -8.16
N THR A 122 3.98 -2.15 -6.88
CA THR A 122 4.22 -0.77 -6.48
C THR A 122 5.71 -0.55 -6.34
N ILE A 123 6.27 0.49 -6.97
CA ILE A 123 7.68 0.86 -6.87
C ILE A 123 7.77 2.25 -6.25
N SER A 124 8.51 2.38 -5.16
CA SER A 124 8.72 3.64 -4.44
C SER A 124 9.89 4.43 -5.02
N THR A 125 9.96 5.73 -4.70
CA THR A 125 11.10 6.58 -5.07
C THR A 125 12.41 6.10 -4.47
N GLU A 126 12.38 5.51 -3.27
CA GLU A 126 13.57 4.94 -2.64
C GLU A 126 14.10 3.73 -3.39
N GLU A 127 13.23 2.82 -3.81
CA GLU A 127 13.62 1.68 -4.63
C GLU A 127 14.16 2.13 -6.00
N LEU A 128 13.61 3.18 -6.61
CA LEU A 128 14.15 3.74 -7.85
C LEU A 128 15.57 4.30 -7.65
N ARG A 129 15.85 4.96 -6.51
CA ARG A 129 17.22 5.41 -6.18
C ARG A 129 18.17 4.22 -6.00
N GLN A 130 17.72 3.15 -5.36
CA GLN A 130 18.50 1.92 -5.20
C GLN A 130 18.80 1.24 -6.55
N LEU A 131 17.90 1.38 -7.52
CA LEU A 131 18.10 0.96 -8.91
C LEU A 131 18.94 1.94 -9.75
N ALA A 132 19.48 2.99 -9.11
CA ALA A 132 20.24 4.07 -9.75
C ALA A 132 19.49 4.71 -10.92
N ILE A 133 18.19 4.97 -10.75
CA ILE A 133 17.37 5.68 -11.73
C ILE A 133 17.45 7.18 -11.45
N LYS A 134 17.70 7.97 -12.50
CA LYS A 134 17.70 9.42 -12.38
C LYS A 134 16.26 9.94 -12.33
N LEU A 135 15.85 10.38 -11.14
CA LEU A 135 14.56 11.04 -10.96
C LEU A 135 14.65 12.50 -11.45
N PRO A 136 13.58 13.03 -12.08
CA PRO A 136 13.53 14.39 -12.60
C PRO A 136 13.32 15.46 -11.52
#